data_AF-A0AAN4WW02-F1
#
_entry.id   AF-A0AAN4WW02-F1
#
_cell.length_a   1.000
_cell.length_b   1.000
_cell.length_c   1.000
_cell.angle_alpha   90.00
_cell.angle_beta   90.00
_cell.angle_gamma   90.00
#
_symmetry.space_group_name_H-M   'P 1'
#
loop_
_entity.id
_entity.type
_entity.pdbx_description
1 polymer ?
#
loop_
_entity_poly.entity_id
_entity_poly.type
_entity_poly.pdbx_seq_one_letter_code
_entity_poly.pdbx_strand_id
1 'polypeptide(L)'
;MHWKSAFALLALSGATLPTFAQSDRQVAEDMVTRSANVCPGHSTERTTPTVKAVPVGALRVMRDRGLVMCPDRRLDADAPAVFYGRVGVFAWNPEVAAASAVIVQQIGAMTRKDEYPVETLVWDAKGAPLKQRTVPAFEPRPGAAVLYKIR
;
A
#
# COMPACT_ATOMS: atom_id res chain seq x y z
N MET A 1 -7.86 -9.41 -72.79
CA MET A 1 -8.44 -8.39 -71.90
C MET A 1 -9.81 -8.87 -71.43
N HIS A 2 -9.92 -9.39 -70.21
CA HIS A 2 -11.15 -9.62 -69.43
C HIS A 2 -10.69 -9.82 -67.97
N TRP A 3 -10.58 -8.75 -67.17
CA TRP A 3 -11.56 -8.32 -66.15
C TRP A 3 -12.05 -9.46 -65.25
N LYS A 4 -11.55 -9.52 -64.00
CA LYS A 4 -12.30 -9.41 -62.72
C LYS A 4 -11.41 -9.85 -61.55
N SER A 5 -10.91 -8.84 -60.82
CA SER A 5 -10.36 -8.99 -59.47
C SER A 5 -11.45 -9.52 -58.54
N ALA A 6 -11.18 -10.65 -57.89
CA ALA A 6 -12.06 -11.25 -56.90
C ALA A 6 -11.38 -11.19 -55.53
N PHE A 7 -11.98 -10.38 -54.65
CA PHE A 7 -12.05 -10.56 -53.20
C PHE A 7 -10.73 -10.71 -52.43
N ALA A 8 -10.14 -9.58 -52.06
CA ALA A 8 -9.32 -9.48 -50.86
C ALA A 8 -10.23 -9.68 -49.62
N LEU A 9 -10.20 -10.89 -49.07
CA LEU A 9 -10.88 -11.23 -47.82
C LEU A 9 -10.06 -10.73 -46.63
N LEU A 10 -10.73 -9.91 -45.82
CA LEU A 10 -10.36 -9.46 -44.49
C LEU A 10 -9.89 -10.62 -43.60
N ALA A 11 -8.72 -10.45 -43.00
CA ALA A 11 -8.35 -11.14 -41.76
C ALA A 11 -7.52 -10.20 -40.87
N LEU A 12 -8.13 -9.10 -40.41
CA LEU A 12 -7.62 -8.41 -39.23
C LEU A 12 -7.98 -9.23 -37.99
N SER A 13 -7.16 -10.22 -37.69
CA SER A 13 -7.14 -10.87 -36.37
C SER A 13 -6.57 -9.86 -35.38
N GLY A 14 -7.45 -9.12 -34.70
CA GLY A 14 -7.08 -8.29 -33.57
C GLY A 14 -6.47 -9.16 -32.49
N ALA A 15 -5.15 -9.09 -32.31
CA ALA A 15 -4.48 -9.63 -31.15
C ALA A 15 -4.98 -8.85 -29.92
N THR A 16 -6.00 -9.35 -29.24
CA THR A 16 -6.32 -8.91 -27.89
C THR A 16 -5.17 -9.36 -27.00
N LEU A 17 -4.21 -8.45 -26.76
CA LEU A 17 -3.20 -8.68 -25.74
C LEU A 17 -3.94 -9.00 -24.43
N PRO A 18 -3.66 -10.14 -23.77
CA PRO A 18 -4.25 -10.41 -22.49
C PRO A 18 -3.79 -9.30 -21.53
N THR A 19 -4.73 -8.43 -21.14
CA THR A 19 -4.55 -7.63 -19.94
C THR A 19 -4.53 -8.62 -18.79
N PHE A 20 -3.34 -9.05 -18.37
CA PHE A 20 -3.20 -9.93 -17.21
C PHE A 20 -3.70 -9.14 -16.00
N ALA A 21 -4.93 -9.40 -15.58
CA ALA A 21 -5.42 -8.94 -14.29
C ALA A 21 -4.45 -9.47 -13.24
N GLN A 22 -3.65 -8.57 -12.63
CA GLN A 22 -2.72 -8.98 -11.59
C GLN A 22 -3.50 -9.65 -10.47
N SER A 23 -3.12 -10.89 -10.14
CA SER A 23 -3.82 -11.67 -9.12
C SER A 23 -3.80 -10.94 -7.77
N ASP A 24 -4.89 -11.04 -7.01
CA ASP A 24 -4.99 -10.39 -5.70
C ASP A 24 -3.86 -10.80 -4.76
N ARG A 25 -3.46 -12.09 -4.84
CA ARG A 25 -2.30 -12.62 -4.12
C ARG A 25 -1.02 -11.87 -4.48
N GLN A 26 -0.77 -11.65 -5.77
CA GLN A 26 0.44 -10.96 -6.22
C GLN A 26 0.47 -9.50 -5.77
N VAL A 27 -0.67 -8.80 -5.71
CA VAL A 27 -0.72 -7.45 -5.14
C VAL A 27 -0.27 -7.45 -3.68
N ALA A 28 -0.73 -8.40 -2.87
CA ALA A 28 -0.31 -8.50 -1.46
C ALA A 28 1.18 -8.84 -1.33
N GLU A 29 1.70 -9.80 -2.11
CA GLU A 29 3.12 -10.17 -2.07
C GLU A 29 4.03 -9.02 -2.55
N ASP A 30 3.62 -8.25 -3.56
CA ASP A 30 4.34 -7.05 -4.00
C ASP A 30 4.44 -6.01 -2.88
N MET A 31 3.36 -5.84 -2.10
CA MET A 31 3.33 -4.92 -0.97
C MET A 31 4.20 -5.41 0.20
N VAL A 32 4.24 -6.71 0.48
CA VAL A 32 5.18 -7.29 1.45
C VAL A 32 6.63 -7.08 0.99
N THR A 33 6.93 -7.32 -0.29
CA THR A 33 8.25 -7.10 -0.88
C THR A 33 8.69 -5.64 -0.78
N ARG A 34 7.79 -4.70 -1.10
CA ARG A 34 8.04 -3.26 -0.91
C ARG A 34 8.36 -2.93 0.56
N SER A 35 7.62 -3.53 1.48
CA SER A 35 7.85 -3.35 2.92
C SER A 35 9.22 -3.90 3.34
N ALA A 36 9.64 -5.05 2.80
CA ALA A 36 10.96 -5.63 3.04
C ALA A 36 12.11 -4.71 2.59
N ASN A 37 11.91 -4.00 1.48
CA ASN A 37 12.92 -3.07 0.94
C ASN A 37 13.00 -1.77 1.72
N VAL A 38 11.88 -1.29 2.29
CA VAL A 38 11.78 0.05 2.88
C VAL A 38 11.87 0.03 4.40
N CYS A 39 11.21 -0.91 5.06
CA CYS A 39 10.92 -0.84 6.48
C CYS A 39 12.04 -1.48 7.33
N PRO A 40 12.67 -0.75 8.27
CA PRO A 40 13.69 -1.33 9.15
C PRO A 40 13.14 -2.48 9.99
N GLY A 41 11.94 -2.32 10.56
CA GLY A 41 11.29 -3.31 11.43
C GLY A 41 10.69 -4.53 10.73
N HIS A 42 10.78 -4.61 9.40
CA HIS A 42 10.20 -5.71 8.62
C HIS A 42 10.76 -7.07 9.07
N SER A 43 9.84 -8.01 9.32
CA SER A 43 10.04 -9.44 9.06
C SER A 43 8.80 -9.98 8.37
N THR A 44 8.92 -11.14 7.72
CA THR A 44 7.80 -11.81 7.05
C THR A 44 6.67 -12.08 8.04
N GLU A 45 6.99 -12.53 9.25
CA GLU A 45 6.04 -12.89 10.30
C GLU A 45 5.28 -11.66 10.82
N ARG A 46 5.96 -10.52 10.96
CA ARG A 46 5.35 -9.29 11.47
C ARG A 46 4.52 -8.54 10.42
N THR A 47 4.93 -8.63 9.16
CA THR A 47 4.39 -7.76 8.10
C THR A 47 3.26 -8.45 7.33
N THR A 48 3.45 -9.73 6.98
CA THR A 48 2.56 -10.45 6.06
C THR A 48 1.11 -10.54 6.56
N PRO A 49 0.82 -10.83 7.85
CA PRO A 49 -0.56 -10.93 8.31
C PRO A 49 -1.32 -9.62 8.16
N THR A 50 -0.70 -8.50 8.54
CA THR A 50 -1.34 -7.17 8.43
C THR A 50 -1.54 -6.75 6.98
N VAL A 51 -0.55 -6.97 6.11
CA VAL A 51 -0.69 -6.64 4.67
C VAL A 51 -1.81 -7.46 4.03
N LYS A 52 -1.90 -8.75 4.33
CA LYS A 52 -2.96 -9.62 3.78
C LYS A 52 -4.36 -9.33 4.33
N ALA A 53 -4.46 -8.64 5.47
CA ALA A 53 -5.73 -8.20 6.03
C ALA A 53 -6.29 -6.94 5.34
N VAL A 54 -5.47 -6.20 4.60
CA VAL A 54 -5.94 -5.02 3.84
C VAL A 54 -6.73 -5.47 2.61
N PRO A 55 -7.91 -4.89 2.33
CA PRO A 55 -8.65 -5.17 1.11
C PRO A 55 -7.79 -4.95 -0.14
N VAL A 56 -7.83 -5.89 -1.09
CA VAL A 56 -6.94 -5.84 -2.26
C VAL A 56 -7.12 -4.56 -3.10
N GLY A 57 -8.33 -4.01 -3.17
CA GLY A 57 -8.57 -2.73 -3.85
C GLY A 57 -7.79 -1.58 -3.20
N ALA A 58 -7.71 -1.56 -1.87
CA ALA A 58 -6.88 -0.61 -1.13
C ALA A 58 -5.38 -0.86 -1.39
N LEU A 59 -4.93 -2.12 -1.41
CA LEU A 59 -3.54 -2.46 -1.73
C LEU A 59 -3.12 -2.01 -3.15
N ARG A 60 -4.02 -2.10 -4.14
CA ARG A 60 -3.80 -1.58 -5.50
C ARG A 60 -3.59 -0.06 -5.48
N VAL A 61 -4.47 0.68 -4.83
CA VAL A 61 -4.33 2.15 -4.67
C VAL A 61 -3.02 2.49 -3.96
N MET A 62 -2.68 1.76 -2.90
CA MET A 62 -1.42 1.95 -2.17
C MET A 62 -0.21 1.76 -3.08
N ARG A 63 -0.20 0.69 -3.87
CA ARG A 63 0.87 0.41 -4.82
C ARG A 63 1.00 1.51 -5.88
N ASP A 64 -0.11 1.96 -6.46
CA ASP A 64 -0.12 2.98 -7.52
C ASP A 64 0.37 4.35 -7.04
N ARG A 65 0.01 4.69 -5.79
CA ARG A 65 0.45 5.90 -5.07
C ARG A 65 1.86 5.77 -4.49
N GLY A 66 2.42 4.57 -4.44
CA GLY A 66 3.75 4.30 -3.88
C GLY A 66 3.81 4.27 -2.36
N LEU A 67 2.67 4.07 -1.70
CA LEU A 67 2.52 3.96 -0.25
C LEU A 67 3.15 2.66 0.29
N VAL A 68 3.60 2.68 1.55
CA VAL A 68 4.31 1.56 2.19
C VAL A 68 3.66 1.23 3.53
N MET A 69 3.72 -0.05 3.93
CA MET A 69 3.30 -0.54 5.24
C MET A 69 4.51 -1.01 6.04
N CYS A 70 4.79 -0.38 7.18
CA CYS A 70 5.95 -0.70 8.01
C CYS A 70 5.60 -1.08 9.44
N PRO A 71 5.93 -2.30 9.93
CA PRO A 71 5.90 -2.55 11.36
C PRO A 71 7.01 -1.71 12.04
N ASP A 72 6.67 -0.99 13.10
CA ASP A 72 7.59 -0.19 13.91
C ASP A 72 7.31 -0.39 15.40
N ARG A 73 8.21 -1.11 16.08
CA ARG A 73 8.12 -1.43 17.51
C ARG A 73 8.42 -0.24 18.43
N ARG A 74 8.93 0.86 17.88
CA ARG A 74 9.22 2.08 18.63
C ARG A 74 7.96 2.91 18.89
N LEU A 75 6.84 2.59 18.22
CA LEU A 75 5.56 3.23 18.45
C LEU A 75 4.99 2.81 19.81
N ASP A 76 4.58 3.77 20.62
CA ASP A 76 4.09 3.50 21.97
C ASP A 76 2.73 2.78 21.97
N ALA A 77 2.41 2.09 23.06
CA ALA A 77 1.14 1.38 23.22
C ALA A 77 -0.08 2.30 23.20
N ASP A 78 0.08 3.57 23.57
CA ASP A 78 -0.98 4.58 23.53
C ASP A 78 -1.09 5.28 22.16
N ALA A 79 -0.09 5.14 21.29
CA ALA A 79 -0.05 5.65 19.92
C ALA A 79 0.46 4.59 18.92
N PRO A 80 -0.20 3.41 18.83
CA PRO A 80 0.38 2.25 18.18
C PRO A 80 0.24 2.25 16.66
N ALA A 81 -0.43 3.23 16.06
CA ALA A 81 -0.63 3.32 14.62
C ALA A 81 -0.44 4.75 14.12
N VAL A 82 0.19 4.90 12.97
CA VAL A 82 0.54 6.21 12.40
C VAL A 82 0.56 6.18 10.88
N PHE A 83 0.21 7.29 10.26
CA PHE A 83 0.47 7.58 8.87
C PHE A 83 1.41 8.78 8.77
N TYR A 84 2.59 8.57 8.19
CA TYR A 84 3.57 9.61 7.93
C TYR A 84 3.29 10.26 6.58
N GLY A 85 2.44 11.29 6.55
CA GLY A 85 1.94 11.92 5.34
C GLY A 85 3.00 12.37 4.34
N ARG A 86 4.08 13.01 4.82
CA ARG A 86 5.16 13.51 3.95
C ARG A 86 5.90 12.43 3.16
N VAL A 87 5.96 11.21 3.70
CA VAL A 87 6.71 10.10 3.10
C VAL A 87 5.81 8.94 2.65
N GLY A 88 4.51 8.99 2.93
CA GLY A 88 3.55 7.99 2.46
C GLY A 88 3.69 6.62 3.13
N VAL A 89 3.95 6.59 4.44
CA VAL A 89 4.17 5.34 5.19
C VAL A 89 3.08 5.15 6.23
N PHE A 90 2.39 4.02 6.16
CA PHE A 90 1.53 3.52 7.23
C PHE A 90 2.38 2.65 8.15
N ALA A 91 2.49 3.00 9.42
CA ALA A 91 3.21 2.20 10.40
C ALA A 91 2.34 1.79 11.59
N TRP A 92 2.66 0.65 12.18
CA TRP A 92 1.98 0.14 13.37
C TRP A 92 2.96 -0.59 14.29
N ASN A 93 2.67 -0.62 15.59
CA ASN A 93 3.39 -1.47 16.53
C ASN A 93 2.84 -2.90 16.46
N PRO A 94 3.61 -3.88 15.95
CA PRO A 94 3.15 -5.27 15.87
C PRO A 94 2.99 -5.95 17.25
N GLU A 95 3.53 -5.36 18.32
CA GLU A 95 3.43 -5.90 19.69
C GLU A 95 2.14 -5.48 20.39
N VAL A 96 1.41 -4.52 19.83
CA VAL A 96 0.11 -4.06 20.33
C VAL A 96 -0.99 -4.74 19.52
N ALA A 97 -1.73 -5.65 20.17
CA ALA A 97 -2.68 -6.54 19.50
C ALA A 97 -3.71 -5.82 18.61
N ALA A 98 -4.14 -4.62 18.99
CA ALA A 98 -5.13 -3.84 18.24
C ALA A 98 -4.54 -3.05 17.05
N ALA A 99 -3.22 -2.83 17.01
CA ALA A 99 -2.59 -1.89 16.08
C ALA A 99 -2.73 -2.30 14.60
N SER A 100 -2.65 -3.61 14.32
CA SER A 100 -2.83 -4.15 12.97
C SER A 100 -4.26 -3.91 12.45
N ALA A 101 -5.27 -4.10 13.31
CA ALA A 101 -6.66 -3.83 12.97
C ALA A 101 -6.90 -2.34 12.73
N VAL A 102 -6.35 -1.47 13.59
CA VAL A 102 -6.44 -0.01 13.44
C VAL A 102 -5.82 0.44 12.12
N ILE A 103 -4.60 0.02 11.80
CA ILE A 103 -3.93 0.49 10.58
C ILE A 103 -4.65 0.01 9.31
N VAL A 104 -5.18 -1.23 9.31
CA VAL A 104 -5.99 -1.77 8.21
C VAL A 104 -7.27 -0.94 8.02
N GLN A 105 -7.95 -0.60 9.12
CA GLN A 105 -9.16 0.22 9.09
C GLN A 105 -8.88 1.62 8.53
N GLN A 106 -7.79 2.27 8.98
CA GLN A 106 -7.42 3.61 8.53
C GLN A 106 -7.02 3.62 7.06
N ILE A 107 -6.22 2.64 6.61
CA ILE A 107 -5.91 2.46 5.19
C ILE A 107 -7.21 2.37 4.38
N GLY A 108 -8.14 1.50 4.78
CA GLY A 108 -9.42 1.36 4.08
C GLY A 108 -10.25 2.64 4.05
N ALA A 109 -10.27 3.43 5.14
CA ALA A 109 -10.96 4.72 5.18
C ALA A 109 -10.31 5.75 4.25
N MET A 110 -8.97 5.87 4.28
CA MET A 110 -8.22 6.83 3.47
C MET A 110 -8.26 6.49 1.99
N THR A 111 -8.13 5.21 1.61
CA THR A 111 -8.21 4.77 0.21
C THR A 111 -9.59 5.00 -0.40
N ARG A 112 -10.66 4.97 0.40
CA ARG A 112 -12.03 5.22 -0.09
C ARG A 112 -12.30 6.70 -0.35
N LYS A 113 -11.68 7.58 0.44
CA LYS A 113 -11.79 9.04 0.28
C LYS A 113 -10.77 9.60 -0.70
N ASP A 114 -9.72 8.84 -0.98
CA ASP A 114 -8.57 9.26 -1.77
C ASP A 114 -7.81 10.46 -1.15
N GLU A 115 -7.96 10.65 0.16
CA GLU A 115 -7.40 11.74 0.95
C GLU A 115 -6.16 11.28 1.72
N TYR A 116 -5.02 11.89 1.43
CA TYR A 116 -3.74 11.55 2.06
C TYR A 116 -3.03 12.84 2.49
N PRO A 117 -3.34 13.36 3.70
CA PRO A 117 -2.75 14.59 4.20
C PRO A 117 -1.23 14.48 4.29
N VAL A 118 -0.54 15.61 4.18
CA VAL A 118 0.92 15.67 4.34
C VAL A 118 1.34 15.58 5.81
N GLU A 119 0.40 15.87 6.71
CA GLU A 119 0.56 15.78 8.15
C GLU A 119 0.73 14.33 8.62
N THR A 120 1.43 14.17 9.73
CA THR A 120 1.46 12.89 10.44
C THR A 120 0.13 12.69 11.16
N LEU A 121 -0.57 11.62 10.84
CA LEU A 121 -1.78 11.19 11.56
C LEU A 121 -1.41 10.10 12.53
N VAL A 122 -1.80 10.23 13.80
CA VAL A 122 -1.51 9.26 14.86
C VAL A 122 -2.82 8.76 15.43
N TRP A 123 -2.92 7.46 15.69
CA TRP A 123 -4.10 6.82 16.25
C TRP A 123 -3.76 5.99 17.48
N ASP A 124 -4.69 5.95 18.42
CA ASP A 124 -4.65 5.06 19.58
C ASP A 124 -5.05 3.61 19.21
N ALA A 125 -5.00 2.70 20.19
CA ALA A 125 -5.42 1.31 20.02
C ALA A 125 -6.91 1.11 19.68
N LYS A 126 -7.73 2.16 19.80
CA LYS A 126 -9.16 2.17 19.43
C LYS A 126 -9.39 2.80 18.05
N GLY A 127 -8.33 3.29 17.40
CA GLY A 127 -8.40 4.01 16.13
C GLY A 127 -8.85 5.46 16.27
N ALA A 128 -8.89 6.02 17.48
CA ALA A 128 -9.19 7.42 17.69
C ALA A 128 -7.98 8.29 17.33
N PRO A 129 -8.16 9.41 16.62
CA PRO A 129 -7.05 10.29 16.26
C PRO A 129 -6.50 10.97 17.51
N LEU A 130 -5.19 10.94 17.66
CA LEU A 130 -4.48 11.60 18.74
C LEU A 130 -3.92 12.94 18.26
N LYS A 131 -4.20 14.00 19.03
CA LYS A 131 -3.65 15.34 18.77
C LYS A 131 -2.39 15.55 19.61
N GLN A 132 -1.43 16.30 19.06
CA GLN A 132 -0.20 16.71 19.77
C GLN A 132 0.63 15.54 20.35
N ARG A 133 0.55 14.36 19.74
CA ARG A 133 1.39 13.22 20.10
C ARG A 133 2.65 13.20 19.25
N THR A 134 3.78 13.13 19.93
CA THR A 134 5.07 12.89 19.28
C THR A 134 5.25 11.40 19.09
N VAL A 135 5.65 11.01 17.88
CA VAL A 135 6.02 9.64 17.52
C VAL A 135 7.42 9.66 16.94
N PRO A 136 8.17 8.54 16.97
CA PRO A 136 9.45 8.42 16.30
C PRO A 136 9.35 8.85 14.83
N ALA A 137 10.39 9.50 14.33
CA ALA A 137 10.47 9.76 12.90
C ALA A 137 10.59 8.44 12.12
N PHE A 138 9.96 8.39 10.94
CA PHE A 138 10.17 7.27 10.03
C PHE A 138 11.54 7.39 9.37
N GLU A 139 12.35 6.34 9.51
CA GLU A 139 13.67 6.23 8.87
C GLU A 139 13.64 4.99 7.97
N PRO A 140 13.74 5.14 6.63
CA PRO A 140 13.80 3.99 5.73
C PRO A 140 15.13 3.25 5.89
N ARG A 141 15.18 1.99 5.43
CA ARG A 141 16.44 1.24 5.31
C ARG A 141 17.48 2.04 4.49
N PRO A 142 18.78 1.91 4.78
CA PRO A 142 19.82 2.57 4.00
C PRO A 142 19.69 2.27 2.50
N GLY A 143 19.65 3.33 1.68
CA GLY A 143 19.49 3.22 0.23
C GLY A 143 18.06 2.97 -0.27
N ALA A 144 17.07 2.83 0.63
CA ALA A 144 15.68 2.69 0.24
C ALA A 144 15.03 4.06 0.00
N ALA A 145 14.23 4.15 -1.07
CA ALA A 145 13.42 5.32 -1.39
C ALA A 145 11.93 4.98 -1.32
N VAL A 146 11.16 5.84 -0.65
CA VAL A 146 9.69 5.76 -0.71
C VAL A 146 9.21 6.64 -1.86
N LEU A 147 8.74 6.00 -2.93
CA LEU A 147 8.27 6.67 -4.15
C LEU A 147 6.82 7.15 -4.02
N TYR A 148 6.50 7.81 -2.90
CA TYR A 148 5.15 8.30 -2.63
C TYR A 148 4.81 9.52 -3.51
N LYS A 149 3.70 9.44 -4.24
CA LYS A 149 3.21 10.52 -5.11
C LYS A 149 2.24 11.40 -4.33
N ILE A 150 2.72 12.56 -3.90
CA ILE A 150 1.88 13.62 -3.35
C ILE A 150 1.09 14.21 -4.53
N ARG A 151 -0.24 14.21 -4.44
CA ARG A 151 -1.16 14.82 -5.40
C ARG A 151 -1.87 15.99 -4.76
#